data_AF-B1G0R4-F1
#
_entry.id   AF-B1G0R4-F1
#
_cell.length_a   1.000
_cell.length_b   1.000
_cell.length_c   1.000
_cell.angle_alpha   90.00
_cell.angle_beta   90.00
_cell.angle_gamma   90.00
#
_symmetry.space_group_name_H-M   'P 1'
#
loop_
_entity.id
_entity.type
_entity.pdbx_description
1 polymer ?
#
loop_
_entity_poly.entity_id
_entity_poly.type
_entity_poly.pdbx_seq_one_letter_code
_entity_poly.pdbx_strand_id
1 'polypeptide(L)' 'MIEGANGATSAVNFSVANANTVAQTYAGDSALPLLAGPVFVTSSIFDWGLPFFYGRNVYAAIEQQATPSGVGPYVAY' A
#
# COMPACT_ATOMS: atom_id res chain seq x y z
N MET A 1 -9.63 0.00 4.96
CA MET A 1 -9.77 1.44 5.29
C MET A 1 -8.42 1.95 5.75
N ILE A 2 -8.12 3.22 5.53
CA ILE A 2 -6.92 3.88 6.07
C ILE A 2 -7.38 4.99 7.01
N GLU A 3 -6.68 5.15 8.12
CA GLU A 3 -6.96 6.16 9.14
C GLU A 3 -5.79 7.15 9.20
N GLY A 4 -6.11 8.44 9.18
CA GLY A 4 -5.14 9.51 9.39
C GLY A 4 -4.88 9.76 10.87
N ALA A 5 -3.77 10.44 11.19
CA ALA A 5 -3.42 10.79 12.57
C ALA A 5 -4.46 11.67 13.30
N ASN A 6 -5.39 12.28 12.56
CA ASN A 6 -6.53 13.04 13.08
C ASN A 6 -7.80 12.20 13.30
N GLY A 7 -7.73 10.87 13.15
CA GLY A 7 -8.87 9.96 13.26
C GLY A 7 -9.81 9.94 12.05
N ALA A 8 -9.52 10.72 11.00
CA ALA A 8 -10.31 10.68 9.78
C ALA A 8 -10.04 9.36 9.04
N THR A 9 -11.10 8.70 8.58
CA THR A 9 -11.00 7.45 7.82
C THR A 9 -11.29 7.69 6.34
N SER A 10 -10.60 6.95 5.49
CA SER A 10 -10.78 6.97 4.04
C SER A 10 -10.91 5.56 3.49
N ALA A 11 -11.88 5.39 2.58
CA ALA A 11 -12.07 4.17 1.82
C ALA A 11 -11.21 4.22 0.56
N VAL A 12 -10.27 3.28 0.42
CA VAL A 12 -9.43 3.13 -0.76
C VAL A 12 -9.87 1.88 -1.52
N ASN A 13 -10.44 2.10 -2.70
CA ASN A 13 -10.88 1.04 -3.60
C ASN A 13 -9.81 0.78 -4.65
N PHE A 14 -9.44 -0.49 -4.82
CA PHE A 14 -8.49 -0.95 -5.83
C PHE A 14 -8.79 -2.42 -6.17
N SER A 15 -8.24 -2.90 -7.29
CA SER A 15 -8.44 -4.27 -7.75
C SER A 15 -7.27 -5.16 -7.33
N VAL A 16 -7.61 -6.37 -6.87
CA VAL A 16 -6.65 -7.43 -6.54
C VAL A 16 -6.99 -8.65 -7.38
N ALA A 17 -6.00 -9.25 -8.00
CA ALA A 17 -6.18 -10.45 -8.82
C ALA A 17 -5.74 -11.72 -8.07
N ASN A 18 -6.06 -12.88 -8.63
CA ASN A 18 -5.57 -14.16 -8.12
C ASN A 18 -4.04 -14.21 -8.24
N ALA A 19 -3.34 -14.43 -7.12
CA ALA A 19 -1.88 -14.39 -7.06
C ALA A 19 -1.19 -15.43 -7.99
N ASN A 20 -1.75 -16.64 -8.13
CA ASN A 20 -1.19 -17.66 -9.01
C ASN A 20 -1.29 -17.23 -10.47
N THR A 21 -2.42 -16.64 -10.87
CA THR A 21 -2.61 -16.12 -12.22
C THR A 21 -1.67 -14.95 -12.49
N VAL A 22 -1.51 -14.02 -11.55
CA VAL A 22 -0.58 -12.88 -11.67
C VAL A 22 0.87 -13.38 -11.84
N ALA A 23 1.33 -14.29 -10.98
CA ALA A 23 2.69 -14.82 -11.04
C ALA A 23 2.99 -15.55 -12.37
N GLN A 24 2.01 -16.23 -12.95
CA GLN A 24 2.15 -16.88 -14.26
C GLN A 24 2.11 -15.88 -15.42
N THR A 25 1.20 -14.90 -15.37
CA THR A 25 0.99 -13.92 -16.44
C THR A 25 2.19 -12.99 -16.61
N TYR A 26 2.77 -12.56 -15.49
CA TYR A 26 3.88 -11.61 -15.44
C TYR A 26 5.20 -12.31 -15.06
N ALA A 27 5.37 -13.57 -15.49
CA ALA A 27 6.55 -14.34 -15.18
C ALA A 27 7.80 -13.69 -15.80
N GLY A 28 8.75 -13.30 -14.95
CA GLY A 28 9.99 -12.62 -15.35
C GLY A 28 9.96 -11.10 -15.16
N ASP A 29 8.80 -10.51 -14.84
CA ASP A 29 8.71 -9.09 -14.53
C ASP A 29 9.27 -8.80 -13.13
N SER A 30 9.92 -7.65 -12.99
CA SER A 30 10.40 -7.18 -11.68
C SER A 30 9.30 -6.58 -10.79
N ALA A 31 8.10 -6.38 -11.35
CA ALA A 31 6.98 -5.71 -10.70
C ALA A 31 5.65 -6.34 -11.13
N LEU A 32 4.76 -6.60 -10.17
CA LEU A 32 3.50 -7.32 -10.40
C LEU A 32 2.29 -6.41 -10.14
N PRO A 33 1.52 -6.04 -11.17
CA PRO A 33 0.63 -4.88 -11.06
C PRO A 33 -0.61 -5.08 -10.20
N LEU A 34 -1.11 -6.31 -10.04
CA LEU A 34 -2.36 -6.63 -9.31
C LEU A 34 -2.15 -7.50 -8.07
N LEU A 35 -0.90 -7.65 -7.64
CA LEU A 35 -0.55 -8.41 -6.46
C LEU A 35 -0.68 -7.52 -5.21
N ALA A 36 -1.56 -7.93 -4.30
CA ALA A 36 -1.76 -7.37 -2.97
C ALA A 36 -2.45 -8.46 -2.12
N GLY A 37 -2.40 -8.38 -0.79
CA GLY A 37 -3.06 -9.38 0.03
C GLY A 37 -2.69 -9.38 1.50
N PRO A 38 -3.34 -10.25 2.29
CA PRO A 38 -2.97 -10.44 3.69
C PRO A 38 -1.55 -11.01 3.79
N VAL A 39 -0.77 -10.48 4.73
CA VAL A 39 0.53 -11.03 5.12
C VAL A 39 0.43 -11.51 6.55
N PHE A 40 0.87 -12.74 6.77
CA PHE A 40 0.93 -13.33 8.11
C PHE A 40 2.32 -13.07 8.71
N VAL A 41 2.46 -11.92 9.37
CA VAL A 41 3.56 -11.66 10.30
C VAL A 41 3.06 -11.79 11.74
N THR A 42 3.80 -11.30 12.74
CA THR A 42 3.39 -11.30 14.15
C THR A 42 2.04 -10.61 14.41
N SER A 43 1.55 -9.79 13.48
CA SER A 43 0.19 -9.26 13.43
C SER A 43 -0.42 -9.45 12.03
N SER A 44 -1.75 -9.50 11.95
CA SER A 44 -2.47 -9.52 10.66
C SER A 44 -2.36 -8.15 9.99
N ILE A 45 -1.53 -8.04 8.96
CA ILE A 45 -1.38 -6.85 8.13
C ILE A 45 -1.83 -7.14 6.70
N PHE A 46 -2.12 -6.08 5.95
CA PHE A 46 -2.41 -6.17 4.53
C PHE A 46 -1.28 -5.50 3.75
N ASP A 47 -0.65 -6.23 2.84
CA ASP A 47 0.25 -5.66 1.84
C ASP A 47 -0.59 -5.10 0.70
N TRP A 48 -0.50 -3.79 0.53
CA TRP A 48 -1.29 -3.02 -0.42
C TRP A 48 -0.78 -3.12 -1.86
N GLY A 49 0.48 -3.51 -2.04
CA GLY A 49 1.12 -3.67 -3.35
C GLY A 49 1.05 -2.43 -4.25
N LEU A 50 1.37 -2.64 -5.53
CA LEU A 50 1.26 -1.60 -6.57
C LEU A 50 -0.16 -1.06 -6.80
N PRO A 51 -1.25 -1.87 -6.69
CA PRO A 51 -2.61 -1.37 -6.92
C PRO A 51 -2.99 -0.12 -6.13
N PHE A 52 -2.42 0.06 -4.94
CA PHE A 52 -2.67 1.25 -4.11
C PHE A 52 -2.16 2.56 -4.72
N PHE A 53 -1.07 2.49 -5.49
CA PHE A 53 -0.39 3.66 -6.06
C PHE A 53 -0.98 4.11 -7.40
N TYR A 54 -1.78 3.27 -8.07
CA TYR A 54 -2.31 3.62 -9.39
C TYR A 54 -3.34 4.74 -9.33
N GLY A 55 -3.17 5.72 -10.23
CA GLY A 55 -4.06 6.87 -10.32
C GLY A 55 -4.04 7.80 -9.10
N ARG A 56 -3.05 7.65 -8.21
CA ARG A 56 -2.97 8.35 -6.93
C ARG A 56 -1.58 8.94 -6.74
N ASN A 57 -1.52 10.20 -6.30
CA ASN A 57 -0.29 10.77 -5.76
C ASN A 57 -0.12 10.26 -4.34
N VAL A 58 0.95 9.51 -4.07
CA VAL A 58 1.25 8.95 -2.75
C VAL A 58 2.55 9.54 -2.27
N TYR A 59 2.56 9.99 -1.02
CA TYR A 59 3.72 10.53 -0.34
C TYR A 59 4.04 9.64 0.86
N ALA A 60 5.32 9.34 1.05
CA ALA A 60 5.81 8.60 2.21
C ALA A 60 6.77 9.48 3.02
N ALA A 61 6.51 9.60 4.32
CA ALA A 61 7.42 10.24 5.24
C ALA A 61 8.43 9.23 5.77
N ILE A 62 9.71 9.58 5.66
CA ILE A 62 10.80 8.75 6.18
C ILE A 62 10.77 8.78 7.70
N GLU A 63 11.02 7.63 8.32
CA GLU A 63 11.10 7.49 9.78
C GLU A 63 12.04 8.54 10.40
N GLN A 64 11.59 9.13 11.51
CA GLN A 64 12.32 10.16 12.27
C GLN A 64 12.63 11.46 11.50
N GLN A 65 12.16 11.61 10.26
CA GLN A 65 12.33 12.85 9.51
C GLN A 65 11.19 13.84 9.78
N ALA A 66 11.56 15.11 9.93
CA ALA A 66 10.61 16.20 10.07
C ALA A 66 9.91 16.47 8.73
N THR A 67 8.58 16.57 8.77
CA THR A 67 7.75 16.95 7.63
C THR A 67 6.71 17.99 8.07
N PRO A 68 6.05 18.70 7.15
CA PRO A 68 4.98 19.64 7.49
C PRO A 68 3.83 19.03 8.33
N SER A 69 3.57 17.73 8.19
CA SER A 69 2.48 17.02 8.89
C SER A 69 2.94 16.25 10.14
N GLY A 70 4.17 16.46 10.61
CA GLY A 70 4.74 15.79 11.77
C GLY A 70 5.95 14.91 11.44
N VAL A 71 6.45 14.16 12.42
CA VAL A 71 7.60 13.26 12.24
C VAL A 71 7.11 11.93 11.65
N GLY A 72 7.82 11.40 10.64
CA GLY A 72 7.51 10.08 10.06
C GLY A 72 7.80 8.90 11.00
N PRO A 73 7.33 7.68 10.68
CA PRO A 73 6.82 7.28 9.36
C PRO A 73 5.30 7.41 9.24
N TYR A 74 4.84 7.82 8.06
CA TYR A 74 3.43 7.78 7.66
C TYR A 74 3.29 7.83 6.14
N VAL A 75 2.09 7.53 5.63
CA VAL A 75 1.70 7.74 4.23
C VAL A 75 0.61 8.80 4.13
N ALA A 76 0.65 9.60 3.06
CA ALA A 76 -0.38 10.59 2.73
C ALA A 76 -0.74 10.50 1.24
N TYR A 77 -1.99 10.79 0.90
CA TYR A 77 -2.52 10.70 -0.46
C TYR A 77 -3.82 11.47 -0.64
#